data_AF-A0A382X801-F1
#
_entry.id   AF-A0A382X801-F1
#
_cell.length_a   1.000
_cell.length_b   1.000
_cell.length_c   1.000
_cell.angle_alpha   90.00
_cell.angle_beta   90.00
_cell.angle_gamma   90.00
#
_symmetry.space_group_name_H-M   'P 1'
#
loop_
_entity.id
_entity.type
_entity.pdbx_description
1 polymer ?
#
loop_
_entity_poly.entity_id
_entity_poly.type
_entity_poly.pdbx_seq_one_letter_code
_entity_poly.pdbx_strand_id
1 'polypeptide(L)' 'MKESPIITKVDAIHFSYTLEDLGKDYNTFNTVYEPGAKQNASGTILRIHTNKGIVGEHAFDGGPSLAEIKI' A
#
# COMPACT_ATOMS: atom_id res chain seq x y z
N MET A 1 -15.97 26.60 18.44
CA MET A 1 -15.10 25.46 18.05
C MET A 1 -14.81 25.57 16.56
N LYS A 2 -13.59 25.29 16.10
CA LYS A 2 -13.35 25.18 14.65
C LYS A 2 -14.06 23.91 14.17
N GLU A 3 -14.72 23.99 13.02
CA GLU A 3 -15.33 22.80 12.41
C GLU A 3 -14.27 21.73 12.16
N SER A 4 -14.63 20.46 12.36
CA SER A 4 -13.76 19.32 12.05
C SER A 4 -13.76 19.04 10.54
N PRO A 5 -12.68 18.49 9.98
CA PRO A 5 -12.69 17.98 8.61
C PRO A 5 -13.74 16.85 8.45
N ILE A 6 -14.45 16.85 7.33
CA ILE A 6 -15.40 15.80 6.95
C ILE A 6 -14.79 14.99 5.80
N ILE A 7 -14.80 13.67 5.90
CA ILE A 7 -14.33 12.78 4.83
C ILE A 7 -15.27 12.91 3.63
N THR A 8 -14.71 13.15 2.44
CA THR A 8 -15.46 13.33 1.20
C THR A 8 -15.23 12.23 0.17
N LYS A 9 -14.08 11.54 0.23
CA LYS A 9 -13.72 10.47 -0.70
C LYS A 9 -12.64 9.58 -0.09
N VAL A 10 -12.68 8.30 -0.46
CA VAL A 10 -11.59 7.36 -0.17
C VAL A 10 -11.15 6.70 -1.47
N ASP A 11 -9.86 6.77 -1.79
CA ASP A 11 -9.24 6.07 -2.92
C ASP A 11 -8.31 4.96 -2.41
N ALA A 12 -8.26 3.85 -3.14
CA ALA A 12 -7.21 2.83 -3.02
C ALA A 12 -6.44 2.78 -4.34
N ILE A 13 -5.16 3.20 -4.31
CA ILE A 13 -4.29 3.21 -5.48
C ILE A 13 -3.42 1.97 -5.44
N HIS A 14 -3.74 0.99 -6.29
CA HIS A 14 -2.93 -0.20 -6.46
C HIS A 14 -1.76 0.07 -7.40
N PHE A 15 -0.57 -0.38 -7.02
CA PHE A 15 0.63 -0.25 -7.84
C PHE A 15 1.47 -1.52 -7.76
N SER A 16 2.28 -1.74 -8.80
CA SER A 16 3.21 -2.86 -8.89
C SER A 16 4.57 -2.36 -9.35
N TYR A 17 5.63 -3.03 -8.90
CA TYR A 17 7.01 -2.72 -9.22
C TYR A 17 7.85 -3.99 -9.19
N THR A 18 9.00 -3.95 -9.87
CA THR A 18 9.96 -5.07 -9.91
C THR A 18 11.16 -4.73 -9.04
N LEU A 19 11.54 -5.67 -8.18
CA LEU A 19 12.77 -5.66 -7.40
C LEU A 19 13.79 -6.57 -8.09
N GLU A 20 14.92 -5.99 -8.46
CA GLU A 20 16.04 -6.71 -9.07
C GLU A 20 16.89 -7.39 -7.99
N ASP A 21 17.52 -8.49 -8.36
CA ASP A 21 18.38 -9.34 -7.53
C ASP A 21 17.74 -9.85 -6.23
N LEU A 22 16.41 -9.98 -6.23
CA LEU A 22 15.63 -10.43 -5.08
C LEU A 22 14.85 -11.68 -5.46
N GLY A 23 15.05 -12.74 -4.67
CA GLY A 23 14.40 -14.03 -4.82
C GLY A 23 13.74 -14.50 -3.53
N LYS A 24 13.39 -15.78 -3.48
CA LYS A 24 12.80 -16.44 -2.31
C LYS A 24 13.66 -17.61 -1.86
N ASP A 25 13.75 -17.81 -0.55
CA ASP A 25 14.38 -19.02 -0.01
C ASP A 25 13.50 -20.27 -0.21
N TYR A 26 13.97 -21.41 0.30
CA TYR A 26 13.22 -22.67 0.26
C TYR A 26 11.87 -22.64 1.01
N ASN A 27 11.66 -21.66 1.91
CA ASN A 27 10.39 -21.47 2.60
C ASN A 27 9.41 -20.65 1.76
N THR A 28 9.81 -20.13 0.59
CA THR A 28 9.02 -19.38 -0.40
C THR A 28 8.53 -18.00 0.02
N PHE A 29 8.59 -17.65 1.31
CA PHE A 29 8.13 -16.35 1.82
C PHE A 29 9.27 -15.38 2.13
N ASN A 30 10.41 -15.86 2.64
CA ASN A 30 11.53 -14.99 2.99
C ASN A 30 12.16 -14.43 1.72
N THR A 31 12.36 -13.13 1.68
CA THR A 31 13.14 -12.47 0.64
C THR A 31 14.63 -12.67 0.90
N VAL A 32 15.34 -13.13 -0.11
CA VAL A 32 16.80 -13.28 -0.09
C VAL A 32 17.41 -12.62 -1.32
N TYR A 33 18.65 -12.19 -1.19
CA TYR A 33 19.42 -11.73 -2.35
C TYR A 33 19.70 -12.92 -3.28
N GLU A 34 19.37 -12.78 -4.55
CA GLU A 34 19.59 -13.78 -5.60
C GLU A 34 19.96 -13.06 -6.91
N PRO A 35 21.25 -13.06 -7.31
CA PRO A 35 21.72 -12.35 -8.50
C PRO A 35 20.92 -12.73 -9.76
N GLY A 36 20.41 -11.72 -10.47
CA GLY A 36 19.64 -11.89 -11.70
C GLY A 36 18.17 -12.27 -11.49
N ALA A 37 17.74 -12.56 -10.26
CA ALA A 37 16.33 -12.77 -9.97
C ALA A 37 15.53 -11.46 -10.09
N LYS A 38 14.25 -11.58 -10.45
CA LYS A 38 13.29 -10.47 -10.50
C LYS A 38 12.07 -10.83 -9.68
N GLN A 39 11.85 -10.11 -8.58
CA GLN A 39 10.65 -10.28 -7.78
C GLN A 39 9.65 -9.16 -8.09
N ASN A 40 8.46 -9.54 -8.53
CA ASN A 40 7.35 -8.60 -8.63
C ASN A 40 6.75 -8.38 -7.25
N ALA A 41 6.66 -7.12 -6.85
CA ALA A 41 6.00 -6.67 -5.64
C ALA A 41 4.85 -5.74 -6.00
N SER A 42 3.87 -5.65 -5.12
CA SER A 42 2.74 -4.75 -5.25
C SER A 42 2.43 -4.11 -3.90
N GLY A 43 1.72 -3.00 -3.95
CA GLY A 43 1.27 -2.28 -2.78
C GLY A 43 0.01 -1.49 -3.08
N THR A 44 -0.57 -0.92 -2.04
CA THR A 44 -1.71 -0.02 -2.16
C THR A 44 -1.48 1.24 -1.36
N ILE A 45 -1.77 2.41 -1.94
CA ILE A 45 -1.85 3.68 -1.20
C ILE A 45 -3.32 4.00 -0.94
N LEU A 46 -3.72 4.03 0.33
CA LEU A 46 -5.01 4.56 0.74
C LEU A 46 -4.92 6.08 0.81
N ARG A 47 -5.91 6.77 0.22
CA ARG A 47 -6.04 8.23 0.30
C ARG A 47 -7.41 8.59 0.85
N ILE A 48 -7.45 9.35 1.95
CA ILE A 48 -8.68 9.85 2.57
C ILE A 48 -8.74 11.35 2.34
N HIS A 49 -9.70 11.79 1.53
CA HIS A 49 -9.91 13.19 1.18
C HIS A 49 -10.90 13.82 2.15
N THR A 50 -10.69 15.11 2.44
CA THR A 50 -11.60 15.89 3.28
C THR A 50 -12.14 17.12 2.57
N ASN A 51 -13.26 17.66 3.08
CA ASN A 51 -13.85 18.90 2.58
C ASN A 51 -12.96 20.15 2.75
N LYS A 52 -11.87 20.05 3.51
CA LYS A 52 -10.88 21.13 3.69
C LYS A 52 -9.67 21.01 2.76
N GLY A 53 -9.70 20.07 1.82
CA GLY A 53 -8.58 19.81 0.90
C GLY A 53 -7.40 19.07 1.52
N ILE A 54 -7.50 18.64 2.79
CA ILE A 54 -6.51 17.78 3.43
C ILE A 54 -6.71 16.35 2.91
N VAL A 55 -5.62 15.70 2.51
CA VAL A 55 -5.60 14.29 2.12
C VAL A 55 -4.66 13.54 3.06
N GLY A 56 -5.18 12.56 3.78
CA GLY A 56 -4.37 11.61 4.55
C GLY A 56 -3.98 10.41 3.69
N GLU A 57 -2.74 9.95 3.82
CA GLU A 57 -2.21 8.85 3.01
C GLU A 57 -1.59 7.76 3.90
N HIS A 58 -1.82 6.50 3.55
CA HIS A 58 -1.22 5.34 4.23
C HIS A 58 -0.86 4.25 3.22
N ALA A 59 0.34 3.69 3.34
CA ALA A 59 0.83 2.62 2.48
C ALA A 59 0.49 1.25 3.07
N PHE A 60 0.07 0.33 2.21
CA PHE A 60 -0.23 -1.05 2.52
C PHE A 60 0.59 -1.98 1.63
N ASP A 61 1.10 -3.06 2.23
CA ASP A 61 2.02 -4.00 1.59
C ASP A 61 1.29 -5.16 0.88
N GLY A 62 -0.02 -4.98 0.59
CA GLY A 62 -0.85 -5.98 -0.08
C GLY A 62 -1.54 -7.02 0.84
N GLY A 63 -1.50 -6.82 2.16
CA GLY A 63 -2.19 -7.66 3.14
C GLY A 63 -3.72 -7.44 3.21
N PRO A 64 -4.46 -8.29 3.94
CA PRO A 64 -5.92 -8.20 4.05
C PRO A 64 -6.41 -6.97 4.81
N SER A 65 -5.52 -6.23 5.47
CA SER A 65 -5.86 -5.06 6.30
C SER A 65 -6.58 -3.96 5.53
N LEU A 66 -6.33 -3.81 4.22
CA LEU A 66 -7.08 -2.89 3.38
C LEU A 66 -8.58 -3.24 3.34
N ALA A 67 -8.92 -4.53 3.35
CA ALA A 67 -10.31 -5.01 3.30
C ALA A 67 -11.08 -4.77 4.61
N GLU A 68 -10.38 -4.43 5.70
CA GLU A 68 -10.99 -4.18 7.01
C GLU A 68 -11.42 -2.72 7.20
N ILE A 69 -11.09 -1.84 6.26
CA ILE A 69 -11.44 -0.42 6.33
C ILE A 69 -12.96 -0.25 6.24
N LYS A 70 -13.54 0.36 7.27
CA LYS A 70 -14.94 0.75 7.35
C LYS A 70 -15.03 2.27 7.40
N ILE A 71 -15.86 2.84 6.52
CA ILE A 71 -16.06 4.29 6.38
C ILE A 71 -17.48 4.61 6.80
#